data_AF-A0A7W0TY98-F1
#
_entry.id   AF-A0A7W0TY98-F1
#
_cell.length_a   1.000
_cell.length_b   1.000
_cell.length_c   1.000
_cell.angle_alpha   90.00
_cell.angle_beta   90.00
_cell.angle_gamma   90.00
#
_symmetry.space_group_name_H-M   'P 1'
#
loop_
_entity.id
_entity.type
_entity.pdbx_description
1 polymer ?
#
loop_
_entity_poly.entity_id
_entity_poly.type
_entity_poly.pdbx_seq_one_letter_code
_entity_poly.pdbx_strand_id
1 'polypeptide(L)'
;MAVSAPMLEDIRRPRWPERPFDVARAYLHYGAVADELRLWFDPEPTGWFSDLIDAPEGDDVAVMVGMDSEYQSTDEVVGIHVYPLLAGAARHRPHWRRLAEPGPPLEAVASFVSEVRDLFERYWTPAPPIDEQLARLGRSDKAALDAPTADPTP
;
A
#
# COMPACT_ATOMS: atom_id res chain seq x y z
N MET A 1 25.55 14.75 -14.18
CA MET A 1 24.30 14.35 -14.87
C MET A 1 23.26 14.21 -13.78
N ALA A 2 22.27 15.09 -13.76
CA ALA A 2 21.12 14.94 -12.86
C ALA A 2 20.20 13.89 -13.48
N VAL A 3 19.89 12.84 -12.74
CA VAL A 3 18.83 11.90 -13.10
C VAL A 3 17.55 12.63 -12.76
N SER A 4 16.89 13.23 -13.74
CA SER A 4 15.54 13.74 -13.53
C SER A 4 14.66 12.55 -13.20
N ALA A 5 14.10 12.53 -11.99
CA ALA A 5 13.00 11.64 -11.68
C ALA A 5 11.92 11.85 -12.76
N PRO A 6 11.36 10.79 -13.36
CA PRO A 6 10.26 10.96 -14.30
C PRO A 6 9.17 11.77 -13.60
N MET A 7 8.84 12.93 -14.17
CA MET A 7 7.77 13.76 -13.66
C MET A 7 6.48 12.95 -13.76
N LEU A 8 5.86 12.67 -12.61
CA LEU A 8 4.49 12.15 -12.47
C LEU A 8 3.48 13.22 -12.95
N GLU A 9 3.57 13.65 -14.21
CA GLU A 9 2.72 14.70 -14.77
C GLU A 9 1.31 14.21 -15.14
N ASP A 10 1.06 12.90 -15.13
CA ASP A 10 -0.23 12.30 -15.46
C ASP A 10 -0.51 11.12 -14.51
N ILE A 11 -0.84 11.41 -13.24
CA ILE A 11 -1.23 10.37 -12.26
C ILE A 11 -2.58 9.80 -12.69
N ARG A 12 -2.53 8.66 -13.37
CA ARG A 12 -3.72 7.91 -13.75
C ARG A 12 -4.15 7.00 -12.61
N ARG A 13 -5.47 6.87 -12.45
CA ARG A 13 -6.04 5.93 -11.49
C ARG A 13 -5.59 4.50 -11.84
N PRO A 14 -4.96 3.77 -10.90
CA PRO A 14 -4.63 2.38 -11.10
C PRO A 14 -5.88 1.55 -11.45
N ARG A 15 -5.70 0.58 -12.33
CA ARG A 15 -6.77 -0.27 -12.86
C ARG A 15 -6.57 -1.68 -12.34
N TRP A 16 -7.66 -2.24 -11.80
CA TRP A 16 -7.71 -3.66 -11.48
C TRP A 16 -7.51 -4.50 -12.75
N PRO A 17 -6.83 -5.65 -12.67
CA PRO A 17 -6.63 -6.54 -13.82
C PRO A 17 -7.96 -6.90 -14.48
N GLU A 18 -8.00 -6.89 -15.80
CA GLU A 18 -9.21 -7.25 -16.56
C GLU A 18 -9.57 -8.73 -16.39
N ARG A 19 -8.56 -9.57 -16.21
CA ARG A 19 -8.74 -10.99 -15.92
C ARG A 19 -8.88 -11.19 -14.42
N PRO A 20 -9.85 -12.00 -13.97
CA PRO A 20 -9.91 -12.39 -12.57
C PRO A 20 -8.58 -12.98 -12.11
N PHE A 21 -8.07 -12.52 -10.97
CA PHE A 21 -6.89 -13.12 -10.38
C PHE A 21 -7.20 -14.54 -9.89
N ASP A 22 -6.24 -15.45 -10.03
CA ASP A 22 -6.35 -16.80 -9.50
C ASP A 22 -5.83 -16.81 -8.05
N VAL A 23 -6.76 -16.89 -7.10
CA VAL A 23 -6.45 -16.91 -5.66
C VAL A 23 -5.47 -18.03 -5.30
N ALA A 24 -5.54 -19.18 -5.99
CA ALA A 24 -4.65 -20.31 -5.72
C ALA A 24 -3.21 -20.06 -6.18
N ARG A 25 -2.99 -19.04 -7.01
CA ARG A 25 -1.68 -18.62 -7.51
C ARG A 25 -1.17 -17.35 -6.83
N ALA A 26 -1.96 -16.73 -5.96
CA ALA A 26 -1.55 -15.55 -5.23
C ALA A 26 -0.32 -15.86 -4.37
N TYR A 27 0.69 -15.00 -4.45
CA TYR A 27 1.90 -15.14 -3.66
C TYR A 27 1.82 -14.18 -2.47
N LEU A 28 1.91 -14.72 -1.26
CA LEU A 28 1.92 -13.93 -0.03
C LEU A 28 3.33 -13.92 0.55
N HIS A 29 3.84 -12.72 0.81
CA HIS A 29 5.12 -12.51 1.45
C HIS A 29 4.96 -11.66 2.70
N TYR A 30 5.60 -12.14 3.77
CA TYR A 30 5.67 -11.47 5.05
C TYR A 30 7.04 -10.83 5.19
N GLY A 31 7.08 -9.49 5.25
CA GLY A 31 8.32 -8.75 5.42
C GLY A 31 8.99 -9.08 6.76
N ALA A 32 10.29 -9.38 6.73
CA ALA A 32 11.02 -9.93 7.89
C ALA A 32 11.12 -9.01 9.12
N VAL A 33 10.89 -7.71 8.97
CA VAL A 33 11.20 -6.70 10.01
C VAL A 33 9.95 -5.97 10.51
N ALA A 34 8.81 -6.10 9.84
CA ALA A 34 7.64 -5.28 10.12
C ALA A 34 6.29 -6.00 9.94
N ASP A 35 6.24 -7.33 9.80
CA ASP A 35 5.02 -8.08 9.46
C ASP A 35 4.19 -7.42 8.34
N GLU A 36 4.89 -6.77 7.39
CA GLU A 36 4.30 -6.23 6.17
C GLU A 36 3.72 -7.41 5.40
N LEU A 37 2.45 -7.33 5.02
CA LEU A 37 1.86 -8.31 4.13
C LEU A 37 1.92 -7.76 2.71
N ARG A 38 2.59 -8.48 1.81
CA ARG A 38 2.50 -8.27 0.37
C ARG A 38 1.79 -9.45 -0.25
N LEU A 39 0.77 -9.16 -1.03
CA LEU A 39 0.03 -10.15 -1.81
C LEU A 39 0.12 -9.77 -3.28
N TRP A 40 0.70 -10.62 -4.12
CA TRP A 40 0.71 -10.45 -5.57
C TRP A 40 -0.30 -11.37 -6.25
N PHE A 41 -0.96 -10.89 -7.30
CA PHE A 41 -2.02 -11.63 -8.03
C PHE A 41 -1.49 -12.68 -9.01
N ASP A 42 -0.28 -12.48 -9.51
CA ASP A 42 0.55 -13.44 -10.23
C ASP A 42 1.94 -13.40 -9.54
N PRO A 43 2.94 -14.26 -9.86
CA PRO A 43 4.26 -14.20 -9.23
C PRO A 43 4.82 -12.77 -9.15
N GLU A 44 5.68 -12.55 -8.16
CA GLU A 44 6.27 -11.24 -7.85
C GLU A 44 6.76 -10.53 -9.14
N PRO A 45 6.24 -9.32 -9.43
CA PRO A 45 6.60 -8.59 -10.63
C PRO A 45 8.00 -7.99 -10.51
N THR A 46 8.64 -7.77 -11.65
CA THR A 46 10.01 -7.24 -11.74
C THR A 46 10.16 -5.83 -11.16
N GLY A 47 9.07 -5.06 -11.09
CA GLY A 47 9.03 -3.73 -10.52
C GLY A 47 7.60 -3.33 -10.14
N TRP A 48 7.47 -2.59 -9.04
CA TRP A 48 6.19 -2.10 -8.52
C TRP A 48 6.41 -0.95 -7.53
N PHE A 49 5.37 -0.16 -7.28
CA PHE A 49 5.30 0.78 -6.15
C PHE A 49 3.99 0.63 -5.39
N SER A 50 3.96 1.11 -4.14
CA SER A 50 2.73 1.18 -3.33
C SER A 50 2.03 2.51 -3.55
N ASP A 51 0.73 2.46 -3.81
CA ASP A 51 -0.15 3.62 -3.87
C ASP A 51 -1.21 3.50 -2.77
N LEU A 52 -1.15 4.41 -1.79
CA LEU A 52 -1.89 4.33 -0.53
C LEU A 52 -3.39 4.58 -0.75
N ILE A 53 -4.20 3.92 0.08
CA ILE A 53 -5.64 4.16 0.15
C ILE A 53 -5.91 4.98 1.42
N ASP A 54 -6.41 6.21 1.26
CA ASP A 54 -6.77 7.12 2.37
C ASP A 54 -8.13 6.74 2.98
N ALA A 55 -8.19 5.55 3.58
CA ALA A 55 -9.39 5.04 4.22
C ALA A 55 -9.57 5.66 5.63
N PRO A 56 -10.81 5.90 6.10
CA PRO A 56 -11.05 6.50 7.43
C PRO A 56 -10.47 5.68 8.59
N GLU A 57 -10.27 4.37 8.39
CA GLU A 57 -9.68 3.49 9.39
C GLU A 57 -8.14 3.56 9.44
N GLY A 58 -7.49 4.32 8.56
CA GLY A 58 -6.05 4.56 8.51
C GLY A 58 -5.38 4.15 7.19
N ASP A 59 -4.13 4.61 7.00
CA ASP A 59 -3.29 4.42 5.80
C ASP A 59 -2.62 3.04 5.72
N ASP A 60 -3.18 2.03 6.39
CA ASP A 60 -2.49 0.77 6.59
C ASP A 60 -2.46 -0.13 5.33
N VAL A 61 -3.06 0.33 4.22
CA VAL A 61 -3.30 -0.48 3.02
C VAL A 61 -3.02 0.33 1.76
N ALA A 62 -2.29 -0.29 0.84
CA ALA A 62 -1.96 0.23 -0.48
C ALA A 62 -2.29 -0.79 -1.56
N VAL A 63 -2.62 -0.30 -2.75
CA VAL A 63 -2.52 -1.12 -3.96
C VAL A 63 -1.07 -1.11 -4.45
N MET A 64 -0.59 -2.24 -4.94
CA MET A 64 0.70 -2.30 -5.64
C MET A 64 0.47 -2.10 -7.13
N VAL A 65 1.12 -1.10 -7.72
CA VAL A 65 1.01 -0.77 -9.14
C VAL A 65 2.26 -1.25 -9.87
N GLY A 66 2.07 -1.96 -10.98
CA GLY A 66 3.16 -2.53 -11.77
C GLY A 66 4.00 -1.47 -12.47
N MET A 67 5.29 -1.80 -12.66
CA MET A 67 6.20 -1.03 -13.51
C MET A 67 6.71 -1.88 -14.67
N ASP A 68 6.99 -1.24 -15.80
CA ASP A 68 7.67 -1.86 -16.92
C ASP A 68 9.20 -1.85 -16.77
N SER A 69 9.92 -2.33 -17.79
CA SER A 69 11.39 -2.38 -17.80
C SER A 69 12.07 -1.00 -17.84
N GLU A 70 11.32 0.06 -18.13
CA GLU A 70 11.78 1.45 -18.15
C GLU A 70 11.37 2.21 -16.88
N TYR A 71 10.90 1.48 -15.86
CA TYR A 71 10.38 2.02 -14.59
C TYR A 71 9.20 2.99 -14.77
N GLN A 72 8.42 2.80 -15.83
CA GLN A 72 7.17 3.53 -16.03
C GLN A 72 6.00 2.74 -15.44
N SER A 73 5.02 3.46 -14.88
CA SER A 73 3.77 2.85 -14.40
C SER A 73 3.05 2.16 -15.55
N THR A 74 2.58 0.93 -15.31
CA THR A 74 1.66 0.24 -16.24
C THR A 74 0.19 0.58 -15.95
N ASP A 75 -0.05 1.35 -14.89
CA ASP A 75 -1.36 1.65 -14.30
C ASP A 75 -2.17 0.40 -13.94
N GLU A 76 -1.52 -0.77 -13.83
CA GLU A 76 -2.18 -2.03 -13.48
C GLU A 76 -1.90 -2.37 -12.01
N VAL A 77 -2.95 -2.69 -11.26
CA VAL A 77 -2.83 -3.19 -9.90
C VAL A 77 -2.34 -4.63 -9.96
N VAL A 78 -1.10 -4.86 -9.51
CA VAL A 78 -0.44 -6.17 -9.51
C VAL A 78 -0.52 -6.88 -8.15
N GLY A 79 -1.02 -6.18 -7.13
CA GLY A 79 -1.22 -6.76 -5.81
C GLY A 79 -1.66 -5.76 -4.75
N ILE A 80 -1.54 -6.17 -3.49
CA ILE A 80 -1.91 -5.40 -2.30
C ILE A 80 -0.74 -5.41 -1.32
N HIS A 81 -0.49 -4.27 -0.70
CA HIS A 81 0.49 -4.11 0.37
C HIS A 81 -0.21 -3.60 1.63
N VAL A 82 0.01 -4.26 2.76
CA VAL A 82 -0.42 -3.81 4.09
C VAL A 82 0.81 -3.38 4.86
N TYR A 83 0.86 -2.11 5.26
CA TYR A 83 1.99 -1.45 5.90
C TYR A 83 1.49 -0.52 7.00
N PRO A 84 2.11 -0.44 8.20
CA PRO A 84 3.35 -1.10 8.56
C PRO A 84 3.17 -2.57 8.90
N LEU A 85 2.07 -2.97 9.55
CA LEU A 85 1.89 -4.32 10.12
C LEU A 85 0.49 -4.87 9.80
N LEU A 86 0.39 -6.11 9.31
CA LEU A 86 -0.90 -6.81 9.21
C LEU A 86 -1.63 -6.88 10.58
N ALA A 87 -0.87 -7.05 11.66
CA ALA A 87 -1.42 -7.06 13.02
C ALA A 87 -2.12 -5.75 13.40
N GLY A 88 -1.65 -4.61 12.88
CA GLY A 88 -2.27 -3.29 13.05
C GLY A 88 -3.60 -3.21 12.31
N ALA A 89 -3.59 -3.48 11.00
CA ALA A 89 -4.78 -3.50 10.16
C ALA A 89 -5.85 -4.47 10.70
N ALA A 90 -5.44 -5.61 11.23
CA ALA A 90 -6.31 -6.63 11.82
C ALA A 90 -6.97 -6.22 13.17
N ARG A 91 -6.64 -5.04 13.73
CA ARG A 91 -7.42 -4.45 14.84
C ARG A 91 -8.73 -3.87 14.34
N HIS A 92 -8.72 -3.29 13.15
CA HIS A 92 -9.90 -2.70 12.50
C HIS A 92 -10.67 -3.73 11.66
N ARG A 93 -9.98 -4.77 11.15
CA ARG A 93 -10.55 -5.85 10.33
C ARG A 93 -10.17 -7.23 10.90
N PRO A 94 -10.83 -7.70 11.97
CA PRO A 94 -10.38 -8.89 12.72
C PRO A 94 -10.27 -10.19 11.92
N HIS A 95 -11.05 -10.36 10.86
CA HIS A 95 -11.00 -11.54 9.99
C HIS A 95 -9.73 -11.58 9.13
N TRP A 96 -9.03 -10.45 8.93
CA TRP A 96 -7.75 -10.41 8.22
C TRP A 96 -6.63 -11.14 8.97
N ARG A 97 -6.81 -11.45 10.27
CA ARG A 97 -5.86 -12.28 11.03
C ARG A 97 -5.62 -13.65 10.39
N ARG A 98 -6.61 -14.18 9.68
CA ARG A 98 -6.49 -15.47 8.98
C ARG A 98 -5.44 -15.45 7.88
N LEU A 99 -5.06 -14.27 7.37
CA LEU A 99 -3.99 -14.14 6.39
C LEU A 99 -2.66 -14.60 7.01
N ALA A 100 -2.40 -14.29 8.28
CA ALA A 100 -1.17 -14.67 8.98
C ALA A 100 -1.03 -16.18 9.28
N GLU A 101 -2.03 -17.00 8.95
CA GLU A 101 -1.95 -18.46 9.11
C GLU A 101 -0.92 -19.05 8.12
N PRO A 102 -0.16 -20.10 8.50
CA PRO A 102 0.67 -20.83 7.56
C PRO A 102 -0.19 -21.48 6.47
N GLY A 103 -0.09 -20.97 5.23
CA GLY A 103 -0.97 -21.38 4.13
C GLY A 103 -2.40 -20.90 4.35
N PRO A 104 -2.64 -19.58 4.25
CA PRO A 104 -3.92 -19.02 4.60
C PRO A 104 -5.04 -19.57 3.71
N PRO A 105 -6.25 -19.75 4.26
CA PRO A 105 -7.40 -20.25 3.53
C PRO A 105 -7.71 -19.40 2.29
N LEU A 106 -7.97 -20.04 1.15
CA LEU A 106 -8.22 -19.34 -0.11
C LEU A 106 -9.41 -18.36 0.01
N GLU A 107 -10.44 -18.71 0.79
CA GLU A 107 -11.56 -17.81 1.03
C GLU A 107 -11.17 -16.55 1.81
N ALA A 108 -10.18 -16.63 2.70
CA ALA A 108 -9.68 -15.47 3.42
C ALA A 108 -8.90 -14.53 2.48
N VAL A 109 -8.09 -15.10 1.59
CA VAL A 109 -7.37 -14.35 0.55
C VAL A 109 -8.35 -13.68 -0.42
N ALA A 110 -9.37 -14.40 -0.88
CA ALA A 110 -10.39 -13.84 -1.77
C ALA A 110 -11.19 -12.70 -1.12
N SER A 111 -11.64 -12.88 0.14
CA SER A 111 -12.34 -11.84 0.90
C SER A 111 -11.48 -10.60 1.07
N PHE A 112 -10.21 -10.79 1.44
CA PHE A 112 -9.25 -9.70 1.61
C PHE A 112 -9.10 -8.88 0.31
N VAL A 113 -8.88 -9.53 -0.83
CA VAL A 113 -8.73 -8.81 -2.11
C VAL A 113 -10.01 -8.05 -2.47
N SER A 114 -11.19 -8.66 -2.27
CA SER A 114 -12.47 -8.00 -2.53
C SER A 114 -12.66 -6.76 -1.66
N GLU A 115 -12.34 -6.84 -0.37
CA GLU A 115 -12.48 -5.72 0.55
C GLU A 115 -11.51 -4.58 0.24
N VAL A 116 -10.26 -4.89 -0.08
CA VAL A 116 -9.29 -3.86 -0.47
C VAL A 116 -9.68 -3.21 -1.79
N ARG A 117 -10.23 -3.97 -2.74
CA ARG A 117 -10.85 -3.39 -3.93
C ARG A 117 -11.96 -2.42 -3.57
N ASP A 118 -12.87 -2.81 -2.68
CA ASP A 118 -13.95 -1.92 -2.26
C ASP A 118 -13.46 -0.67 -1.52
N LEU A 119 -12.34 -0.75 -0.78
CA LEU A 119 -11.70 0.40 -0.16
C LEU A 119 -11.09 1.32 -1.20
N PHE A 120 -10.34 0.78 -2.15
CA PHE A 120 -9.76 1.52 -3.27
C PHE A 120 -10.84 2.24 -4.06
N GLU A 121 -11.94 1.55 -4.42
CA GLU A 121 -13.00 2.16 -5.23
C GLU A 121 -13.67 3.34 -4.53
N ARG A 122 -13.75 3.31 -3.19
CA ARG A 122 -14.40 4.33 -2.36
C ARG A 122 -13.50 5.48 -1.96
N TYR A 123 -12.23 5.19 -1.65
CA TYR A 123 -11.37 6.12 -0.92
C TYR A 123 -10.08 6.46 -1.65
N TRP A 124 -9.74 5.79 -2.75
CA TRP A 124 -8.54 6.16 -3.48
C TRP A 124 -8.67 7.57 -4.05
N THR A 125 -7.64 8.36 -3.81
CA THR A 125 -7.43 9.68 -4.41
C THR A 125 -6.01 9.73 -4.96
N PRO A 126 -5.78 10.38 -6.12
CA PRO A 126 -4.43 10.52 -6.65
C PRO A 126 -3.54 11.22 -5.63
N ALA A 127 -2.28 10.77 -5.54
CA ALA A 127 -1.30 11.43 -4.69
C ALA A 127 -1.21 12.93 -5.04
N PRO A 128 -1.11 13.83 -4.05
CA PRO A 128 -0.95 15.25 -4.32
C PRO A 128 0.39 15.52 -5.04
N PRO A 129 0.57 16.66 -5.74
CA PRO A 129 1.83 16.98 -6.42
C PRO A 129 3.04 16.91 -5.48
N ILE A 130 4.22 16.56 -6.02
CA ILE A 130 5.47 16.41 -5.24
C ILE A 130 5.76 17.65 -4.39
N ASP A 131 5.58 18.85 -4.94
CA ASP A 131 5.80 20.10 -4.19
C ASP A 131 4.88 20.22 -2.96
N GLU A 132 3.65 19.74 -3.07
CA GLU A 132 2.72 19.70 -1.94
C GLU A 132 3.11 18.63 -0.92
N GLN A 133 3.56 17.45 -1.38
CA GLN A 133 4.07 16.39 -0.52
C GLN A 133 5.30 16.85 0.27
N LEU A 134 6.28 17.46 -0.41
CA LEU A 134 7.48 18.04 0.22
C LEU A 134 7.11 19.16 1.20
N ALA A 135 6.14 20.00 0.85
CA ALA A 135 5.63 21.04 1.76
C ALA A 135 4.92 20.46 2.98
N ARG A 136 4.27 19.29 2.88
CA ARG A 136 3.69 18.59 4.03
C ARG A 136 4.77 17.99 4.92
N LEU A 137 5.78 17.34 4.34
CA LEU A 137 6.92 16.78 5.09
C LEU A 137 7.70 17.86 5.85
N GLY A 138 8.03 18.98 5.20
CA GLY A 138 8.70 20.10 5.87
C GLY A 138 7.88 20.80 6.96
N ARG A 139 6.54 20.66 6.93
CA ARG A 139 5.64 21.13 8.00
C ARG A 139 5.56 20.13 9.15
N SER A 140 5.58 18.82 8.87
CA SER A 140 5.59 17.76 9.89
C SER A 140 6.89 17.74 10.71
N ASP A 141 8.05 17.94 10.07
CA ASP A 141 9.34 18.03 10.77
C ASP A 141 9.38 19.24 11.70
N LYS A 142 8.82 20.37 11.25
CA LYS A 142 8.72 21.58 12.08
C LYS A 142 7.76 21.39 13.26
N ALA A 143 6.62 20.74 13.06
CA ALA A 143 5.67 20.45 14.12
C ALA A 143 6.22 19.47 15.17
N ALA A 144 7.05 18.51 14.76
CA ALA A 144 7.74 17.58 15.68
C ALA A 144 8.85 18.26 16.48
N LEU A 145 9.54 19.26 15.89
CA LEU A 145 10.57 20.06 16.56
C LEU A 145 9.98 21.12 17.52
N ASP A 146 8.79 21.65 17.22
CA ASP A 146 8.10 22.66 18.03
C ASP A 146 7.22 22.03 19.13
N ALA A 147 7.12 20.69 19.20
CA ALA A 147 6.40 20.01 20.26
C ALA A 147 7.13 20.23 21.61
N PRO A 148 6.45 20.77 22.65
CA PRO A 148 7.10 21.00 23.93
C PRO A 148 7.55 19.66 24.51
N THR A 149 8.86 19.50 24.68
CA THR A 149 9.46 18.37 25.39
C THR A 149 8.82 18.30 26.77
N ALA A 150 7.95 17.32 26.99
CA ALA A 150 7.35 17.10 28.29
C ALA A 150 8.49 16.76 29.27
N ASP A 151 8.69 17.64 30.23
CA ASP A 151 9.69 17.50 31.28
C ASP A 151 9.44 16.19 32.03
N PRO A 152 10.38 15.24 32.08
CA PRO A 152 10.24 14.09 32.95
C PRO A 152 10.47 14.56 34.38
N THR A 153 9.43 14.55 35.21
CA THR A 153 9.54 14.78 36.66
C THR A 153 8.51 13.89 37.36
N PRO A 154 8.83 13.23 38.48
CA PRO A 154 9.87 13.59 39.47
C PRO A 154 11.05 12.64 39.63
#